data_AF-A0A150WEA2-F1
#
_entry.id   AF-A0A150WEA2-F1
#
_cell.length_a   1.000
_cell.length_b   1.000
_cell.length_c   1.000
_cell.angle_alpha   90.00
_cell.angle_beta   90.00
_cell.angle_gamma   90.00
#
_symmetry.space_group_name_H-M   'P 1'
#
loop_
_entity.id
_entity.type
_entity.pdbx_description
1 polymer ?
#
loop_
_entity_poly.entity_id
_entity_poly.type
_entity_poly.pdbx_seq_one_letter_code
_entity_poly.pdbx_strand_id
1 'polypeptide(L)'
;MRKHSLYFALGMMMTACAPQGFDAVQNIASDTVQDIACKDQQLETKLWDGLKTYLIEQKTIPTADVMKEAFHDQVEKLSEQNPQLTSAEVKRLNADLDALVDSLLSEAPEGERVETPEQLLMLLSAIDVGDRTTVFRSYMQDKVRGNFTQLQKTVQALDVNCSNDNASSGTPSTGGEEETETPTTPTEPSAPVVEEPNRDYEWHKQQALDSGTPLSVFGGRWAFATTYQSCQSVQLPSLNAQVPNIQGISIVGKHSDGVGSKRQIASLSKVQSTHYYIKDMTSYGQGCFNVRSNPLIYDYGGKPYATTATNAEIDMFKNNGDGTSVLGIDCSGYVFTSMATAGLRLKSGRALKASDAWAWGSSSYVEPQNNGLTCLNKISVSPTTTMKAGDIVAVYGHVLLIDKVGADPFGINSVKSESECSKLTSDRFDFVVAQSSPNKEGIGINYYQARDYLPTSSKMKTGLEKYAYYTCLSKFNGKTYTPNVGTLSVVRHKGTADCMAPRVKMARESCIQSCSSLQR
;
A
#
# COMPACT_ATOMS: atom_id res chain seq x y z
N MET A 1 -35.43 49.42 52.74
CA MET A 1 -34.38 48.71 51.98
C MET A 1 -34.97 47.41 51.46
N ARG A 2 -35.40 47.39 50.18
CA ARG A 2 -35.99 46.22 49.52
C ARG A 2 -34.89 45.44 48.82
N LYS A 3 -34.74 44.15 49.17
CA LYS A 3 -33.82 43.21 48.52
C LYS A 3 -34.44 42.76 47.19
N HIS A 4 -33.75 42.99 46.08
CA HIS A 4 -34.09 42.38 44.80
C HIS A 4 -33.30 41.09 44.59
N SER A 5 -34.04 40.05 44.25
CA SER A 5 -33.60 38.74 43.80
C SER A 5 -32.75 38.82 42.55
N LEU A 6 -31.61 38.12 42.54
CA LEU A 6 -30.83 37.83 41.34
C LEU A 6 -30.83 36.31 41.14
N TYR A 7 -31.75 35.82 40.30
CA TYR A 7 -31.72 34.44 39.81
C TYR A 7 -30.78 34.39 38.60
N PHE A 8 -29.64 33.73 38.76
CA PHE A 8 -28.72 33.40 37.68
C PHE A 8 -29.30 32.23 36.88
N ALA A 9 -29.81 32.51 35.68
CA ALA A 9 -30.21 31.49 34.71
C ALA A 9 -28.94 30.96 34.03
N LEU A 10 -28.47 29.79 34.49
CA LEU A 10 -27.39 29.04 33.86
C LEU A 10 -27.98 28.28 32.65
N GLY A 11 -28.00 28.92 31.48
CA GLY A 11 -28.36 28.29 30.22
C GLY A 11 -27.27 27.31 29.79
N MET A 12 -27.44 26.02 30.10
CA MET A 12 -26.66 24.95 29.49
C MET A 12 -27.02 24.86 28.01
N MET A 13 -26.25 25.51 27.13
CA MET A 13 -26.23 25.16 25.71
C MET A 13 -25.51 23.81 25.56
N MET A 14 -26.26 22.74 25.76
CA MET A 14 -25.90 21.40 25.28
C MET A 14 -26.07 21.44 23.75
N THR A 15 -25.10 21.98 23.03
CA THR A 15 -24.97 21.70 21.60
C THR A 15 -24.72 20.20 21.49
N ALA A 16 -25.78 19.46 21.18
CA ALA A 16 -25.70 18.06 20.85
C ALA A 16 -24.85 17.93 19.59
N CYS A 17 -23.53 17.80 19.76
CA CYS A 17 -22.64 17.34 18.71
C CYS A 17 -23.07 15.90 18.45
N ALA A 18 -23.95 15.69 17.47
CA ALA A 18 -24.09 14.38 16.87
C ALA A 18 -22.66 13.91 16.52
N PRO A 19 -22.23 12.74 17.01
CA PRO A 19 -20.88 12.28 16.76
C PRO A 19 -20.71 12.16 15.24
N GLN A 20 -19.68 12.81 14.67
CA GLN A 20 -19.39 12.83 13.23
C GLN A 20 -19.40 11.44 12.56
N GLY A 21 -19.16 10.38 13.35
CA GLY A 21 -19.26 8.99 12.90
C GLY A 21 -20.67 8.56 12.48
N PHE A 22 -21.75 9.10 13.06
CA PHE A 22 -23.11 8.71 12.69
C PHE A 22 -23.43 9.07 11.23
N ASP A 23 -23.12 10.31 10.82
CA ASP A 23 -23.32 10.76 9.44
C ASP A 23 -22.45 9.95 8.46
N ALA A 24 -21.22 9.61 8.85
CA ALA A 24 -20.35 8.78 8.03
C ALA A 24 -20.91 7.36 7.82
N VAL A 25 -21.46 6.72 8.85
CA VAL A 25 -22.13 5.41 8.72
C VAL A 25 -23.37 5.52 7.84
N GLN A 26 -24.19 6.56 8.01
CA GLN A 26 -25.38 6.81 7.19
C GLN A 26 -25.01 7.00 5.71
N ASN A 27 -23.91 7.69 5.41
CA ASN A 27 -23.43 7.85 4.04
C ASN A 27 -23.01 6.50 3.41
N ILE A 28 -22.30 5.65 4.16
CA ILE A 28 -21.93 4.30 3.68
C ILE A 28 -23.17 3.46 3.36
N ALA A 29 -24.13 3.45 4.28
CA ALA A 29 -25.39 2.73 4.09
C ALA A 29 -26.16 3.29 2.88
N SER A 30 -26.29 4.61 2.78
CA SER A 30 -26.95 5.29 1.67
C SER A 30 -26.32 4.95 0.33
N ASP A 31 -25.00 5.10 0.20
CA ASP A 31 -24.27 4.81 -1.04
C ASP A 31 -24.39 3.34 -1.47
N THR A 32 -24.35 2.43 -0.51
CA THR A 32 -24.47 0.99 -0.74
C THR A 32 -25.90 0.59 -1.14
N VAL A 33 -26.92 1.16 -0.49
CA VAL A 33 -28.34 0.90 -0.80
C VAL A 33 -28.77 1.57 -2.10
N GLN A 34 -28.22 2.74 -2.43
CA GLN A 34 -28.42 3.36 -3.74
C GLN A 34 -27.89 2.45 -4.87
N ASP A 35 -26.73 1.81 -4.67
CA ASP A 35 -26.22 0.82 -5.63
C ASP A 35 -27.09 -0.43 -5.77
N ILE A 36 -27.76 -0.83 -4.68
CA ILE A 36 -28.79 -1.89 -4.72
C ILE A 36 -29.95 -1.45 -5.63
N ALA A 37 -30.44 -0.22 -5.44
CA ALA A 37 -31.54 0.34 -6.22
C ALA A 37 -31.20 0.41 -7.72
N CYS A 38 -29.97 0.78 -8.05
CA CYS A 38 -29.51 0.96 -9.42
C CYS A 38 -28.89 -0.29 -10.04
N LYS A 39 -28.69 -1.36 -9.26
CA LYS A 39 -28.08 -2.64 -9.68
C LYS A 39 -26.71 -2.45 -10.33
N ASP A 40 -25.95 -1.44 -9.90
CA ASP A 40 -24.76 -0.91 -10.60
C ASP A 40 -23.49 -1.80 -10.52
N GLN A 41 -23.57 -3.03 -10.02
CA GLN A 41 -22.43 -3.94 -9.82
C GLN A 41 -21.24 -3.32 -9.02
N GLN A 42 -21.43 -2.15 -8.38
CA GLN A 42 -20.41 -1.46 -7.58
C GLN A 42 -20.61 -1.59 -6.06
N LEU A 43 -21.70 -2.26 -5.63
CA LEU A 43 -22.06 -2.44 -4.21
C LEU A 43 -20.88 -2.87 -3.34
N GLU A 44 -20.15 -3.92 -3.76
CA GLU A 44 -18.98 -4.44 -3.04
C GLU A 44 -17.90 -3.36 -2.91
N THR A 45 -17.58 -2.67 -4.01
CA THR A 45 -16.58 -1.59 -4.02
C THR A 45 -16.97 -0.44 -3.10
N LYS A 46 -18.24 0.02 -3.16
CA LYS A 46 -18.71 1.14 -2.33
C LYS A 46 -18.71 0.81 -0.85
N LEU A 47 -19.14 -0.40 -0.47
CA LEU A 47 -19.09 -0.83 0.93
C LEU A 47 -17.64 -0.88 1.44
N TRP A 48 -16.73 -1.49 0.67
CA TRP A 48 -15.32 -1.54 1.06
C TRP A 48 -14.70 -0.17 1.18
N ASP A 49 -14.89 0.69 0.17
CA ASP A 49 -14.33 2.03 0.16
C ASP A 49 -14.95 2.90 1.26
N GLY A 50 -16.25 2.77 1.52
CA GLY A 50 -16.94 3.44 2.62
C GLY A 50 -16.38 3.06 3.99
N LEU A 51 -16.30 1.75 4.29
CA LEU A 51 -15.74 1.25 5.55
C LEU A 51 -14.27 1.67 5.76
N LYS A 52 -13.44 1.55 4.71
CA LYS A 52 -12.03 1.97 4.79
C LYS A 52 -11.92 3.49 5.02
N THR A 53 -12.74 4.29 4.33
CA THR A 53 -12.78 5.76 4.51
C THR A 53 -13.19 6.13 5.92
N TYR A 54 -14.21 5.48 6.49
CA TYR A 54 -14.61 5.67 7.88
C TYR A 54 -13.43 5.44 8.84
N LEU A 55 -12.71 4.33 8.70
CA LEU A 55 -11.59 4.00 9.59
C LEU A 55 -10.43 5.00 9.45
N ILE A 56 -10.21 5.53 8.23
CA ILE A 56 -9.19 6.54 7.97
C ILE A 56 -9.55 7.88 8.61
N GLU A 57 -10.80 8.32 8.47
CA GLU A 57 -11.24 9.67 8.84
C GLU A 57 -11.72 9.77 10.29
N GLN A 58 -12.54 8.83 10.73
CA GLN A 58 -13.18 8.87 12.04
C GLN A 58 -12.29 8.34 13.16
N LYS A 59 -11.22 7.60 12.82
CA LYS A 59 -10.26 7.02 13.78
C LYS A 59 -10.96 6.26 14.93
N THR A 60 -12.08 5.63 14.63
CA THR A 60 -12.87 4.78 15.52
C THR A 60 -13.36 3.55 14.76
N ILE A 61 -13.74 2.50 15.48
CA ILE A 61 -14.37 1.31 14.87
C ILE A 61 -15.89 1.51 14.95
N PRO A 62 -16.64 1.47 13.82
CA PRO A 62 -18.09 1.52 13.88
C PRO A 62 -18.61 0.21 14.49
N THR A 63 -19.60 0.28 15.38
CA THR A 63 -20.22 -0.94 15.90
C THR A 63 -21.09 -1.58 14.83
N ALA A 64 -21.21 -2.91 14.86
CA ALA A 64 -22.07 -3.64 13.94
C ALA A 64 -23.52 -3.16 14.02
N ASP A 65 -24.04 -2.94 15.23
CA ASP A 65 -25.44 -2.52 15.43
C ASP A 65 -25.74 -1.14 14.81
N VAL A 66 -24.85 -0.16 14.95
CA VAL A 66 -25.03 1.17 14.35
C VAL A 66 -24.99 1.10 12.82
N MET A 67 -24.14 0.24 12.26
CA MET A 67 -24.10 0.02 10.81
C MET A 67 -25.36 -0.70 10.30
N LYS A 68 -25.88 -1.69 11.04
CA LYS A 68 -27.14 -2.39 10.70
C LYS A 68 -28.33 -1.45 10.75
N GLU A 69 -28.44 -0.64 11.80
CA GLU A 69 -29.50 0.36 11.94
C GLU A 69 -29.49 1.32 10.76
N ALA A 70 -28.32 1.86 10.40
CA ALA A 70 -28.20 2.72 9.22
C ALA A 70 -28.59 2.01 7.91
N PHE A 71 -28.24 0.73 7.75
CA PHE A 71 -28.72 -0.05 6.59
C PHE A 71 -30.23 -0.22 6.58
N HIS A 72 -30.84 -0.52 7.73
CA HIS A 72 -32.28 -0.71 7.85
C HIS A 72 -33.02 0.59 7.51
N ASP A 73 -32.55 1.74 8.01
CA ASP A 73 -33.11 3.05 7.70
C ASP A 73 -33.09 3.34 6.19
N GLN A 74 -32.00 3.00 5.51
CA GLN A 74 -31.85 3.26 4.08
C GLN A 74 -32.66 2.27 3.23
N VAL A 75 -32.79 1.01 3.67
CA VAL A 75 -33.68 0.03 3.03
C VAL A 75 -35.15 0.39 3.23
N GLU A 76 -35.54 0.96 4.37
CA GLU A 76 -36.89 1.49 4.59
C GLU A 76 -37.20 2.62 3.60
N LYS A 77 -36.29 3.62 3.47
CA LYS A 77 -36.42 4.68 2.45
C LYS A 77 -36.50 4.12 1.03
N LEU A 78 -35.72 3.09 0.72
CA LEU A 78 -35.78 2.41 -0.57
C LEU A 78 -37.17 1.78 -0.80
N SER A 79 -37.75 1.16 0.23
CA SER A 79 -39.09 0.57 0.18
C SER A 79 -40.19 1.62 0.02
N GLU A 80 -40.07 2.78 0.66
CA GLU A 80 -41.01 3.90 0.49
C GLU A 80 -40.99 4.43 -0.96
N GLN A 81 -39.82 4.47 -1.58
CA GLN A 81 -39.63 4.87 -2.99
C GLN A 81 -40.02 3.78 -3.99
N ASN A 82 -40.17 2.54 -3.53
CA ASN A 82 -40.50 1.38 -4.35
C ASN A 82 -41.67 0.59 -3.72
N PRO A 83 -42.92 1.08 -3.83
CA PRO A 83 -44.09 0.46 -3.19
C PRO A 83 -44.38 -0.99 -3.61
N GLN A 84 -43.77 -1.45 -4.70
CA GLN A 84 -43.82 -2.84 -5.17
C GLN A 84 -42.97 -3.80 -4.31
N LEU A 85 -42.01 -3.29 -3.53
CA LEU A 85 -41.23 -4.10 -2.61
C LEU A 85 -42.12 -4.64 -1.49
N THR A 86 -42.17 -5.96 -1.37
CA THR A 86 -42.92 -6.64 -0.31
C THR A 86 -42.17 -6.58 1.02
N SER A 87 -42.88 -6.64 2.14
CA SER A 87 -42.25 -6.73 3.47
C SER A 87 -41.34 -7.96 3.62
N ALA A 88 -41.59 -9.03 2.87
CA ALA A 88 -40.74 -10.21 2.84
C ALA A 88 -39.40 -9.95 2.15
N GLU A 89 -39.40 -9.19 1.05
CA GLU A 89 -38.20 -8.77 0.33
C GLU A 89 -37.37 -7.78 1.16
N VAL A 90 -38.00 -6.78 1.77
CA VAL A 90 -37.34 -5.84 2.70
C VAL A 90 -36.65 -6.59 3.84
N LYS A 91 -37.38 -7.51 4.50
CA LYS A 91 -36.82 -8.35 5.56
C LYS A 91 -35.66 -9.21 5.06
N ARG A 92 -35.75 -9.76 3.85
CA ARG A 92 -34.69 -10.58 3.25
C ARG A 92 -33.45 -9.75 2.94
N LEU A 93 -33.63 -8.54 2.39
CA LEU A 93 -32.54 -7.62 2.08
C LEU A 93 -31.79 -7.20 3.35
N ASN A 94 -32.53 -6.79 4.40
CA ASN A 94 -31.95 -6.46 5.70
C ASN A 94 -31.19 -7.65 6.31
N ALA A 95 -31.74 -8.87 6.25
CA ALA A 95 -31.05 -10.05 6.77
C ALA A 95 -29.74 -10.37 6.03
N ASP A 96 -29.70 -10.19 4.71
CA ASP A 96 -28.49 -10.43 3.91
C ASP A 96 -27.44 -9.32 4.16
N LEU A 97 -27.86 -8.07 4.37
CA LEU A 97 -26.98 -6.96 4.80
C LEU A 97 -26.44 -7.17 6.22
N ASP A 98 -27.29 -7.58 7.17
CA ASP A 98 -26.89 -7.87 8.55
C ASP A 98 -25.82 -8.95 8.61
N ALA A 99 -25.99 -10.04 7.83
CA ALA A 99 -25.01 -11.12 7.76
C ALA A 99 -23.64 -10.64 7.24
N LEU A 100 -23.65 -9.71 6.27
CA LEU A 100 -22.45 -9.09 5.75
C LEU A 100 -21.79 -8.19 6.81
N VAL A 101 -22.56 -7.33 7.47
CA VAL A 101 -22.07 -6.46 8.56
C VAL A 101 -21.49 -7.29 9.70
N ASP A 102 -22.17 -8.36 10.13
CA ASP A 102 -21.67 -9.26 11.18
C ASP A 102 -20.34 -9.90 10.81
N SER A 103 -20.20 -10.32 9.56
CA SER A 103 -18.95 -10.92 9.10
C SER A 103 -17.79 -9.91 9.11
N LEU A 104 -18.06 -8.63 8.77
CA LEU A 104 -17.03 -7.59 8.64
C LEU A 104 -16.70 -6.87 9.95
N LEU A 105 -17.70 -6.60 10.79
CA LEU A 105 -17.57 -5.73 11.97
C LEU A 105 -17.75 -6.47 13.31
N SER A 106 -18.12 -7.75 13.30
CA SER A 106 -18.19 -8.59 14.51
C SER A 106 -17.17 -9.72 14.44
N GLU A 107 -17.33 -10.64 13.48
CA GLU A 107 -16.56 -11.89 13.45
C GLU A 107 -15.12 -11.71 12.96
N ALA A 108 -14.88 -10.96 11.88
CA ALA A 108 -13.53 -10.65 11.42
C ALA A 108 -12.68 -9.99 12.54
N PRO A 109 -13.13 -8.90 13.18
CA PRO A 109 -12.42 -8.28 14.29
C PRO A 109 -12.16 -9.23 15.45
N GLU A 110 -13.15 -10.03 15.86
CA GLU A 110 -13.01 -10.98 16.97
C GLU A 110 -11.96 -12.05 16.66
N GLY A 111 -12.00 -12.66 15.47
CA GLY A 111 -11.11 -13.75 15.10
C GLY A 111 -9.64 -13.36 14.93
N GLU A 112 -9.36 -12.10 14.57
CA GLU A 112 -7.99 -11.55 14.48
C GLU A 112 -7.63 -10.66 15.68
N ARG A 113 -8.49 -10.59 16.70
CA ARG A 113 -8.30 -9.79 17.93
C ARG A 113 -7.97 -8.32 17.64
N VAL A 114 -8.77 -7.72 16.77
CA VAL A 114 -8.63 -6.32 16.37
C VAL A 114 -9.03 -5.40 17.53
N GLU A 115 -8.11 -4.53 17.93
CA GLU A 115 -8.25 -3.58 19.03
C GLU A 115 -8.29 -2.12 18.56
N THR A 116 -7.80 -1.83 17.35
CA THR A 116 -7.68 -0.45 16.84
C THR A 116 -8.27 -0.29 15.43
N PRO A 117 -8.70 0.93 15.04
CA PRO A 117 -9.20 1.21 13.69
C PRO A 117 -8.19 0.85 12.59
N GLU A 118 -6.89 1.02 12.85
CA GLU A 118 -5.82 0.70 11.90
C GLU A 118 -5.68 -0.82 11.70
N GLN A 119 -5.82 -1.61 12.77
CA GLN A 119 -5.85 -3.06 12.66
C GLN A 119 -7.06 -3.53 11.86
N LEU A 120 -8.23 -2.90 12.10
CA LEU A 120 -9.42 -3.19 11.31
C LEU A 120 -9.21 -2.79 9.84
N LEU A 121 -8.61 -1.63 9.58
CA LEU A 121 -8.33 -1.15 8.22
C LEU A 121 -7.44 -2.13 7.46
N MET A 122 -6.37 -2.62 8.09
CA MET A 122 -5.50 -3.65 7.49
C MET A 122 -6.25 -4.96 7.25
N LEU A 123 -7.07 -5.41 8.21
CA LEU A 123 -7.85 -6.64 8.06
C LEU A 123 -8.88 -6.54 6.93
N LEU A 124 -9.69 -5.48 6.91
CA LEU A 124 -10.69 -5.27 5.85
C LEU A 124 -10.02 -5.09 4.49
N SER A 125 -8.88 -4.40 4.43
CA SER A 125 -8.11 -4.26 3.17
C SER A 125 -7.60 -5.61 2.69
N ALA A 126 -7.08 -6.45 3.59
CA ALA A 126 -6.65 -7.81 3.27
C ALA A 126 -7.83 -8.67 2.79
N ILE A 127 -9.01 -8.55 3.41
CA ILE A 127 -10.21 -9.26 2.99
C ILE A 127 -10.64 -8.80 1.58
N ASP A 128 -10.78 -7.49 1.38
CA ASP A 128 -11.16 -6.86 0.11
C ASP A 128 -10.30 -7.34 -1.08
N VAL A 129 -8.98 -7.42 -0.90
CA VAL A 129 -8.09 -7.85 -2.00
C VAL A 129 -8.04 -9.37 -2.20
N GLY A 130 -8.64 -10.18 -1.32
CA GLY A 130 -8.62 -11.63 -1.43
C GLY A 130 -7.42 -12.31 -0.76
N ASP A 131 -6.82 -11.71 0.27
CA ASP A 131 -5.75 -12.34 1.04
C ASP A 131 -6.24 -13.61 1.76
N ARG A 132 -5.46 -14.68 1.65
CA ARG A 132 -5.73 -16.02 2.21
C ARG A 132 -4.57 -16.54 3.07
N THR A 133 -3.67 -15.67 3.51
CA THR A 133 -2.43 -16.03 4.23
C THR A 133 -2.61 -16.83 5.52
N THR A 134 -3.77 -16.75 6.17
CA THR A 134 -4.10 -17.53 7.36
C THR A 134 -5.35 -18.38 7.12
N VAL A 135 -5.52 -19.44 7.93
CA VAL A 135 -6.73 -20.28 7.88
C VAL A 135 -7.97 -19.44 8.16
N PHE A 136 -7.89 -18.54 9.13
CA PHE A 136 -8.99 -17.62 9.46
C PHE A 136 -9.30 -16.67 8.30
N ARG A 137 -8.28 -16.06 7.67
CA ARG A 137 -8.49 -15.20 6.50
C ARG A 137 -9.10 -15.97 5.34
N SER A 138 -8.63 -17.18 5.07
CA SER A 138 -9.26 -18.06 4.06
C SER A 138 -10.75 -18.31 4.34
N TYR A 139 -11.10 -18.59 5.60
CA TYR A 139 -12.49 -18.74 6.02
C TYR A 139 -13.30 -17.45 5.85
N MET A 140 -12.76 -16.30 6.29
CA MET A 140 -13.44 -15.01 6.15
C MET A 140 -13.62 -14.60 4.69
N GLN A 141 -12.67 -14.90 3.81
CA GLN A 141 -12.82 -14.72 2.36
C GLN A 141 -14.03 -15.47 1.83
N ASP A 142 -14.12 -16.77 2.13
CA ASP A 142 -15.20 -17.61 1.61
C ASP A 142 -16.55 -17.17 2.20
N LYS A 143 -16.59 -16.78 3.48
CA LYS A 143 -17.79 -16.28 4.15
C LYS A 143 -18.27 -14.94 3.61
N VAL A 144 -17.40 -13.93 3.55
CA VAL A 144 -17.73 -12.60 3.03
C VAL A 144 -18.14 -12.69 1.56
N ARG A 145 -17.43 -13.48 0.75
CA ARG A 145 -17.82 -13.72 -0.65
C ARG A 145 -19.17 -14.43 -0.77
N GLY A 146 -19.43 -15.39 0.12
CA GLY A 146 -20.74 -16.06 0.24
C GLY A 146 -21.86 -15.06 0.52
N ASN A 147 -21.65 -14.15 1.48
CA ASN A 147 -22.62 -13.11 1.84
C ASN A 147 -22.86 -12.12 0.70
N PHE A 148 -21.81 -11.64 0.02
CA PHE A 148 -21.98 -10.80 -1.17
C PHE A 148 -22.74 -11.52 -2.29
N THR A 149 -22.44 -12.81 -2.52
CA THR A 149 -23.14 -13.62 -3.53
C THR A 149 -24.62 -13.78 -3.18
N GLN A 150 -24.92 -13.98 -1.89
CA GLN A 150 -26.29 -14.11 -1.41
C GLN A 150 -27.05 -12.78 -1.51
N LEU A 151 -26.45 -11.67 -1.07
CA LEU A 151 -27.00 -10.33 -1.22
C LEU A 151 -27.25 -10.00 -2.69
N GLN A 152 -26.30 -10.27 -3.58
CA GLN A 152 -26.45 -10.03 -5.01
C GLN A 152 -27.63 -10.82 -5.62
N LYS A 153 -27.85 -12.07 -5.20
CA LYS A 153 -29.03 -12.85 -5.63
C LYS A 153 -30.33 -12.22 -5.16
N THR A 154 -30.37 -11.75 -3.91
CA THR A 154 -31.54 -11.04 -3.37
C THR A 154 -31.80 -9.78 -4.19
N VAL A 155 -30.79 -8.92 -4.39
CA VAL A 155 -30.88 -7.68 -5.18
C VAL A 155 -31.33 -7.94 -6.63
N GLN A 156 -30.84 -9.00 -7.27
CA GLN A 156 -31.24 -9.36 -8.63
C GLN A 156 -32.71 -9.78 -8.72
N ALA A 157 -33.27 -10.36 -7.66
CA ALA A 157 -34.68 -10.76 -7.59
C ALA A 157 -35.62 -9.59 -7.29
N LEU A 158 -35.11 -8.47 -6.76
CA LEU A 158 -35.92 -7.30 -6.46
C LEU A 158 -36.34 -6.56 -7.74
N ASP A 159 -37.61 -6.16 -7.79
CA ASP A 159 -38.13 -5.23 -8.78
C ASP A 159 -38.02 -3.81 -8.22
N VAL A 160 -36.87 -3.16 -8.38
CA VAL A 160 -36.58 -1.80 -7.86
C VAL A 160 -36.33 -0.84 -9.01
N ASN A 161 -36.87 0.37 -8.89
CA ASN A 161 -36.58 1.50 -9.75
C ASN A 161 -35.50 2.36 -9.11
N CYS A 162 -34.45 2.66 -9.86
CA CYS A 162 -33.43 3.62 -9.48
C CYS A 162 -34.01 5.03 -9.62
N SER A 163 -34.19 5.75 -8.51
CA SER A 163 -34.57 7.15 -8.55
C SER A 163 -33.33 8.00 -8.81
N ASN A 164 -33.20 8.52 -10.03
CA ASN A 164 -32.03 9.32 -10.46
C ASN A 164 -31.97 10.71 -9.80
N ASP A 165 -32.99 11.09 -9.02
CA ASP A 165 -33.16 12.46 -8.52
C ASP A 165 -32.19 12.85 -7.40
N ASN A 166 -31.45 11.89 -6.81
CA ASN A 166 -30.49 12.16 -5.72
C ASN A 166 -29.01 12.21 -6.15
N ALA A 167 -28.68 12.04 -7.43
CA ALA A 167 -27.28 11.99 -7.89
C ALA A 167 -26.62 13.37 -8.14
N SER A 168 -27.26 14.48 -7.76
CA SER A 168 -26.76 15.84 -8.03
C SER A 168 -26.46 16.62 -6.75
N SER A 169 -25.38 16.27 -6.05
CA SER A 169 -24.76 17.16 -5.07
C SER A 169 -23.23 17.08 -5.13
N GLY A 170 -22.62 18.12 -5.70
CA GLY A 170 -21.28 18.55 -5.30
C GLY A 170 -20.12 18.34 -6.28
N THR A 171 -20.23 18.78 -7.54
CA THR A 171 -19.03 19.31 -8.22
C THR A 171 -19.11 20.83 -8.19
N PRO A 172 -18.17 21.56 -7.56
CA PRO A 172 -18.12 23.01 -7.65
C PRO A 172 -17.85 23.40 -9.11
N SER A 173 -18.86 23.92 -9.78
CA SER A 173 -18.71 24.61 -11.05
C SER A 173 -17.80 25.81 -10.80
N THR A 174 -16.57 25.71 -11.28
CA THR A 174 -15.60 26.82 -11.29
C THR A 174 -16.13 27.81 -12.32
N GLY A 175 -16.58 28.97 -11.83
CA GLY A 175 -17.08 30.06 -12.66
C GLY A 175 -15.99 30.50 -13.65
N GLY A 176 -16.32 30.47 -14.94
CA GLY A 176 -15.53 31.12 -15.96
C GLY A 176 -15.68 32.63 -15.80
N GLU A 177 -14.61 33.30 -15.42
CA GLU A 177 -14.44 34.73 -15.62
C GLU A 177 -14.08 34.96 -17.10
N GLU A 178 -14.91 35.73 -17.80
CA GLU A 178 -14.59 36.30 -19.10
C GLU A 178 -13.39 37.24 -18.95
N GLU A 179 -12.23 36.81 -19.44
CA GLU A 179 -11.07 37.68 -19.60
C GLU A 179 -11.36 38.74 -20.66
N THR A 180 -11.26 40.00 -20.24
CA THR A 180 -11.35 41.17 -21.11
C THR A 180 -10.04 41.29 -21.91
N GLU A 181 -10.14 41.20 -23.24
CA GLU A 181 -9.00 41.38 -24.15
C GLU A 181 -8.39 42.79 -24.00
N THR A 182 -7.16 42.85 -23.50
CA THR A 182 -6.34 44.07 -23.51
C THR A 182 -5.46 44.07 -24.78
N PRO A 183 -5.28 45.20 -25.48
CA PRO A 183 -4.49 45.23 -26.73
C PRO A 183 -3.01 44.94 -26.47
N THR A 184 -2.46 43.94 -27.15
CA THR A 184 -1.06 43.54 -27.10
C THR A 184 -0.18 44.52 -27.90
N THR A 185 0.77 45.13 -27.20
CA THR A 185 1.90 45.86 -27.78
C THR A 185 2.83 44.89 -28.52
N PRO A 186 3.43 45.24 -29.68
CA PRO A 186 4.32 44.34 -30.41
C PRO A 186 5.61 44.11 -29.61
N THR A 187 5.78 42.89 -29.08
CA THR A 187 7.02 42.46 -28.42
C THR A 187 8.01 41.97 -29.47
N GLU A 188 9.23 42.49 -29.35
CA GLU A 188 10.42 42.20 -30.13
C GLU A 188 10.76 40.69 -30.19
N PRO A 189 11.38 40.16 -31.25
CA PRO A 189 11.60 38.73 -31.43
C PRO A 189 12.58 38.20 -30.38
N SER A 190 12.06 37.55 -29.34
CA SER A 190 12.89 36.81 -28.38
C SER A 190 13.47 35.57 -29.06
N ALA A 191 14.77 35.35 -28.83
CA ALA A 191 15.52 34.20 -29.32
C ALA A 191 14.79 32.88 -28.98
N PRO A 192 14.92 31.83 -29.80
CA PRO A 192 14.25 30.55 -29.58
C PRO A 192 14.62 30.03 -28.18
N VAL A 193 13.63 30.03 -27.29
CA VAL A 193 13.73 29.37 -26.00
C VAL A 193 13.87 27.89 -26.33
N VAL A 194 15.06 27.33 -26.07
CA VAL A 194 15.25 25.88 -26.10
C VAL A 194 14.37 25.33 -24.99
N GLU A 195 13.23 24.76 -25.36
CA GLU A 195 12.33 24.10 -24.42
C GLU A 195 13.13 22.99 -23.73
N GLU A 196 13.32 23.12 -22.41
CA GLU A 196 13.97 22.05 -21.67
C GLU A 196 13.12 20.79 -21.85
N PRO A 197 13.74 19.63 -22.17
CA PRO A 197 12.99 18.41 -22.39
C PRO A 197 12.13 18.11 -21.15
N ASN A 198 10.84 17.87 -21.35
CA ASN A 198 9.92 17.50 -20.27
C ASN A 198 10.38 16.17 -19.64
N ARG A 199 11.07 16.24 -18.50
CA ARG A 199 11.57 15.09 -17.74
C ARG A 199 10.52 14.56 -16.77
N ASP A 200 9.29 14.42 -17.23
CA ASP A 200 8.22 13.85 -16.42
C ASP A 200 8.44 12.34 -16.14
N TYR A 201 7.48 11.75 -15.43
CA TYR A 201 7.50 10.33 -15.10
C TYR A 201 7.66 9.42 -16.34
N GLU A 202 6.98 9.70 -17.45
CA GLU A 202 7.02 8.83 -18.63
C GLU A 202 8.38 8.93 -19.32
N TRP A 203 9.03 10.10 -19.30
CA TRP A 203 10.41 10.25 -19.75
C TRP A 203 11.36 9.34 -18.95
N HIS A 204 11.29 9.37 -17.62
CA HIS A 204 12.12 8.53 -16.75
C HIS A 204 11.84 7.04 -16.92
N LYS A 205 10.56 6.68 -17.06
CA LYS A 205 10.13 5.30 -17.31
C LYS A 205 10.67 4.80 -18.64
N GLN A 206 10.60 5.60 -19.69
CA GLN A 206 11.15 5.23 -21.00
C GLN A 206 12.67 5.04 -20.93
N GLN A 207 13.41 5.95 -20.28
CA GLN A 207 14.85 5.78 -20.05
C GLN A 207 15.16 4.46 -19.30
N ALA A 208 14.36 4.11 -18.30
CA ALA A 208 14.52 2.86 -17.58
C ALA A 208 14.30 1.65 -18.50
N LEU A 209 13.23 1.64 -19.30
CA LEU A 209 12.93 0.57 -20.24
C LEU A 209 14.01 0.42 -21.33
N ASP A 210 14.50 1.53 -21.89
CA ASP A 210 15.55 1.55 -22.91
C ASP A 210 16.88 0.97 -22.37
N SER A 211 17.13 1.14 -21.07
CA SER A 211 18.29 0.56 -20.38
C SER A 211 18.08 -0.90 -19.94
N GLY A 212 16.93 -1.51 -20.24
CA GLY A 212 16.59 -2.86 -19.80
C GLY A 212 16.24 -2.97 -18.31
N THR A 213 15.96 -1.85 -17.63
CA THR A 213 15.53 -1.83 -16.22
C THR A 213 14.07 -2.30 -16.14
N PRO A 214 13.76 -3.38 -15.39
CA PRO A 214 12.39 -3.84 -15.21
C PRO A 214 11.51 -2.80 -14.53
N LEU A 215 10.22 -2.76 -14.88
CA LEU A 215 9.28 -1.79 -14.31
C LEU A 215 9.19 -1.85 -12.78
N SER A 216 9.32 -3.02 -12.16
CA SER A 216 9.33 -3.15 -10.70
C SER A 216 10.54 -2.47 -10.05
N VAL A 217 11.71 -2.54 -10.69
CA VAL A 217 12.93 -1.83 -10.25
C VAL A 217 12.77 -0.33 -10.44
N PHE A 218 12.25 0.09 -11.60
CA PHE A 218 11.96 1.49 -11.88
C PHE A 218 11.01 2.08 -10.83
N GLY A 219 9.86 1.44 -10.57
CA GLY A 219 8.91 1.89 -9.55
C GLY A 219 9.50 1.93 -8.15
N GLY A 220 10.36 0.96 -7.79
CA GLY A 220 11.11 1.00 -6.53
C GLY A 220 12.05 2.20 -6.42
N ARG A 221 12.82 2.50 -7.48
CA ARG A 221 13.71 3.68 -7.52
C ARG A 221 12.94 4.99 -7.55
N TRP A 222 11.81 5.06 -8.25
CA TRP A 222 10.90 6.20 -8.23
C TRP A 222 10.35 6.46 -6.83
N ALA A 223 9.87 5.41 -6.16
CA ALA A 223 9.37 5.50 -4.81
C ALA A 223 10.45 5.90 -3.80
N PHE A 224 11.65 5.35 -3.97
CA PHE A 224 12.82 5.70 -3.16
C PHE A 224 13.20 7.18 -3.30
N ALA A 225 13.41 7.64 -4.54
CA ALA A 225 13.77 9.02 -4.83
C ALA A 225 12.68 9.99 -4.35
N THR A 226 11.41 9.66 -4.56
CA THR A 226 10.28 10.47 -4.09
C THR A 226 10.29 10.56 -2.57
N THR A 227 10.41 9.44 -1.86
CA THR A 227 10.41 9.40 -0.38
C THR A 227 11.51 10.28 0.22
N TYR A 228 12.70 10.27 -0.37
CA TYR A 228 13.81 11.11 0.07
C TYR A 228 13.84 12.51 -0.58
N GLN A 229 12.88 12.80 -1.47
CA GLN A 229 12.79 14.06 -2.23
C GLN A 229 14.15 14.43 -2.87
N SER A 230 14.82 13.44 -3.45
CA SER A 230 16.22 13.58 -3.90
C SER A 230 16.61 12.61 -5.01
N CYS A 231 17.10 13.16 -6.12
CA CYS A 231 17.76 12.40 -7.18
C CYS A 231 19.07 11.75 -6.71
N GLN A 232 19.78 12.42 -5.80
CA GLN A 232 21.07 11.93 -5.29
C GLN A 232 20.88 10.66 -4.46
N SER A 233 19.74 10.51 -3.79
CA SER A 233 19.46 9.35 -2.94
C SER A 233 19.61 8.03 -3.70
N VAL A 234 19.11 7.95 -4.94
CA VAL A 234 19.27 6.77 -5.80
C VAL A 234 20.70 6.62 -6.33
N GLN A 235 21.47 7.70 -6.46
CA GLN A 235 22.85 7.64 -6.95
C GLN A 235 23.87 7.21 -5.88
N LEU A 236 23.49 7.26 -4.59
CA LEU A 236 24.36 6.81 -3.52
C LEU A 236 24.63 5.30 -3.61
N PRO A 237 25.89 4.85 -3.35
CA PRO A 237 26.21 3.44 -3.27
C PRO A 237 25.27 2.69 -2.34
N SER A 238 25.00 1.43 -2.65
CA SER A 238 24.23 0.58 -1.75
C SER A 238 24.96 0.43 -0.41
N LEU A 239 24.19 0.39 0.68
CA LEU A 239 24.71 0.15 2.01
C LEU A 239 25.53 -1.14 2.04
N ASN A 240 26.56 -1.15 2.87
CA ASN A 240 27.44 -2.29 3.11
C ASN A 240 27.77 -2.38 4.60
N ALA A 241 28.64 -3.31 4.99
CA ALA A 241 29.05 -3.48 6.38
C ALA A 241 29.73 -2.22 6.96
N GLN A 242 30.43 -1.44 6.13
CA GLN A 242 31.22 -0.27 6.54
C GLN A 242 30.38 0.98 6.79
N VAL A 243 29.20 1.10 6.18
CA VAL A 243 28.32 2.26 6.43
C VAL A 243 27.87 2.23 7.90
N PRO A 244 28.04 3.31 8.69
CA PRO A 244 27.61 3.32 10.08
C PRO A 244 26.09 3.22 10.22
N ASN A 245 25.64 2.74 11.38
CA ASN A 245 24.23 2.76 11.74
C ASN A 245 23.73 4.21 11.90
N ILE A 246 22.47 4.45 11.53
CA ILE A 246 21.79 5.70 11.91
C ILE A 246 21.66 5.78 13.43
N GLN A 247 21.66 7.00 13.96
CA GLN A 247 21.47 7.28 15.38
C GLN A 247 20.20 8.11 15.60
N GLY A 248 19.66 8.05 16.82
CA GLY A 248 18.51 8.87 17.22
C GLY A 248 17.15 8.21 16.98
N ILE A 249 17.11 6.96 16.52
CA ILE A 249 15.90 6.13 16.50
C ILE A 249 15.92 5.23 17.74
N SER A 250 14.76 5.09 18.41
CA SER A 250 14.61 4.22 19.60
C SER A 250 13.40 3.31 19.46
N ILE A 251 13.49 2.10 20.02
CA ILE A 251 12.35 1.20 20.19
C ILE A 251 11.60 1.60 21.46
N VAL A 252 10.30 1.88 21.34
CA VAL A 252 9.44 2.31 22.46
C VAL A 252 8.50 1.23 22.96
N GLY A 253 8.43 0.09 22.26
CA GLY A 253 7.58 -1.01 22.66
C GLY A 253 7.42 -2.03 21.55
N LYS A 254 6.35 -2.81 21.68
CA LYS A 254 5.89 -3.77 20.68
C LYS A 254 4.53 -3.34 20.13
N HIS A 255 4.25 -3.76 18.90
CA HIS A 255 2.91 -3.75 18.34
C HIS A 255 2.01 -4.74 19.11
N SER A 256 0.69 -4.58 18.99
CA SER A 256 -0.31 -5.39 19.71
C SER A 256 -0.16 -6.90 19.46
N ASP A 257 0.34 -7.26 18.27
CA ASP A 257 0.67 -8.64 17.90
C ASP A 257 1.84 -9.24 18.70
N GLY A 258 2.58 -8.42 19.46
CA GLY A 258 3.75 -8.82 20.24
C GLY A 258 5.00 -9.13 19.40
N VAL A 259 4.92 -9.05 18.07
CA VAL A 259 6.00 -9.43 17.15
C VAL A 259 6.84 -8.21 16.82
N GLY A 260 6.20 -7.21 16.21
CA GLY A 260 6.85 -6.01 15.69
C GLY A 260 7.32 -5.04 16.77
N SER A 261 8.48 -4.43 16.58
CA SER A 261 8.91 -3.31 17.45
C SER A 261 8.37 -1.98 16.92
N LYS A 262 7.76 -1.20 17.81
CA LYS A 262 7.39 0.21 17.58
C LYS A 262 8.62 1.09 17.71
N ARG A 263 8.83 1.98 16.75
CA ARG A 263 9.97 2.93 16.76
C ARG A 263 9.51 4.38 16.82
N GLN A 264 10.40 5.23 17.32
CA GLN A 264 10.25 6.67 17.25
C GLN A 264 11.60 7.34 16.99
N ILE A 265 11.56 8.62 16.59
CA ILE A 265 12.74 9.48 16.52
C ILE A 265 12.97 10.12 17.89
N ALA A 266 13.86 9.53 18.69
CA ALA A 266 14.26 10.06 19.99
C ALA A 266 15.20 11.28 19.89
N SER A 267 15.90 11.45 18.76
CA SER A 267 16.76 12.61 18.52
C SER A 267 16.82 12.94 17.04
N LEU A 268 16.04 13.94 16.63
CA LEU A 268 16.00 14.40 15.24
C LEU A 268 17.38 14.89 14.75
N SER A 269 18.13 15.62 15.59
CA SER A 269 19.45 16.11 15.23
C SER A 269 20.46 14.98 14.96
N LYS A 270 20.41 13.88 15.71
CA LYS A 270 21.22 12.69 15.45
C LYS A 270 20.80 11.98 14.17
N VAL A 271 19.50 11.86 13.93
CA VAL A 271 19.00 11.31 12.65
C VAL A 271 19.51 12.16 11.49
N GLN A 272 19.33 13.48 11.56
CA GLN A 272 19.79 14.42 10.54
C GLN A 272 21.30 14.37 10.27
N SER A 273 22.15 14.11 11.27
CA SER A 273 23.60 14.06 11.08
C SER A 273 24.14 12.68 10.69
N THR A 274 23.37 11.61 10.88
CA THR A 274 23.84 10.23 10.67
C THR A 274 23.08 9.46 9.59
N HIS A 275 21.91 9.93 9.17
CA HIS A 275 21.07 9.26 8.19
C HIS A 275 21.71 9.29 6.79
N TYR A 276 22.09 8.12 6.28
CA TYR A 276 22.87 7.94 5.06
C TYR A 276 22.36 8.73 3.84
N TYR A 277 21.04 8.73 3.61
CA TYR A 277 20.44 9.37 2.43
C TYR A 277 20.11 10.87 2.56
N ILE A 278 20.06 11.44 3.77
CA ILE A 278 19.58 12.83 3.97
C ILE A 278 20.59 13.74 4.68
N LYS A 279 21.66 13.18 5.26
CA LYS A 279 22.62 13.93 6.09
C LYS A 279 23.32 15.07 5.36
N ASP A 280 23.52 14.92 4.04
CA ASP A 280 24.22 15.90 3.20
C ASP A 280 23.23 16.81 2.45
N MET A 281 21.92 16.63 2.64
CA MET A 281 20.91 17.47 1.99
C MET A 281 20.78 18.81 2.73
N THR A 282 21.08 19.91 2.05
CA THR A 282 21.06 21.26 2.64
C THR A 282 19.82 22.07 2.29
N SER A 283 19.15 21.74 1.19
CA SER A 283 17.94 22.43 0.73
C SER A 283 17.03 21.47 -0.04
N TYR A 284 15.77 21.88 -0.18
CA TYR A 284 14.74 21.21 -0.98
C TYR A 284 14.12 22.24 -1.91
N GLY A 285 13.66 21.81 -3.08
CA GLY A 285 12.94 22.68 -4.01
C GLY A 285 11.66 23.25 -3.40
N GLN A 286 11.18 24.36 -3.97
CA GLN A 286 9.89 24.94 -3.56
C GLN A 286 8.76 23.92 -3.74
N GLY A 287 7.91 23.76 -2.72
CA GLY A 287 6.82 22.77 -2.72
C GLY A 287 7.25 21.35 -2.35
N CYS A 288 8.55 21.08 -2.20
CA CYS A 288 9.05 19.77 -1.79
C CYS A 288 9.03 19.59 -0.28
N PHE A 289 8.92 18.34 0.15
CA PHE A 289 8.88 18.02 1.57
C PHE A 289 10.30 18.06 2.17
N ASN A 290 10.48 18.77 3.28
CA ASN A 290 11.73 18.76 4.01
C ASN A 290 11.86 17.45 4.81
N VAL A 291 12.36 16.39 4.15
CA VAL A 291 12.53 15.06 4.74
C VAL A 291 13.43 15.10 5.99
N ARG A 292 14.34 16.07 6.12
CA ARG A 292 15.14 16.23 7.34
C ARG A 292 14.34 16.63 8.57
N SER A 293 13.21 17.31 8.41
CA SER A 293 12.37 17.73 9.54
C SER A 293 11.48 16.61 10.09
N ASN A 294 11.11 15.65 9.23
CA ASN A 294 10.32 14.48 9.60
C ASN A 294 10.73 13.30 8.70
N PRO A 295 11.86 12.66 9.01
CA PRO A 295 12.39 11.59 8.17
C PRO A 295 11.55 10.33 8.32
N LEU A 296 11.31 9.67 7.19
CA LEU A 296 10.70 8.35 7.17
C LEU A 296 11.66 7.31 7.75
N ILE A 297 11.17 6.48 8.67
CA ILE A 297 11.92 5.40 9.30
C ILE A 297 11.24 4.07 9.06
N TYR A 298 11.96 2.97 9.31
CA TYR A 298 11.32 1.66 9.33
C TYR A 298 10.46 1.56 10.58
N ASP A 299 9.20 1.18 10.42
CA ASP A 299 8.38 0.69 11.51
C ASP A 299 7.67 -0.59 11.09
N TYR A 300 7.59 -1.57 11.98
CA TYR A 300 6.94 -2.83 11.65
C TYR A 300 5.44 -2.61 11.47
N GLY A 301 4.85 -3.13 10.40
CA GLY A 301 3.43 -2.90 10.10
C GLY A 301 3.15 -1.52 9.49
N GLY A 302 4.10 -0.58 9.53
CA GLY A 302 3.91 0.77 9.02
C GLY A 302 3.62 0.80 7.52
N LYS A 303 2.68 1.64 7.14
CA LYS A 303 2.17 1.77 5.78
C LYS A 303 2.05 3.24 5.40
N PRO A 304 2.28 3.59 4.12
CA PRO A 304 2.01 4.94 3.66
C PRO A 304 0.54 5.30 3.89
N TYR A 305 0.28 6.60 4.03
CA TYR A 305 -1.07 7.11 3.99
C TYR A 305 -1.60 7.03 2.56
N ALA A 306 -2.89 6.73 2.43
CA ALA A 306 -3.63 6.73 1.19
C ALA A 306 -5.11 7.01 1.51
N THR A 307 -5.91 7.22 0.47
CA THR A 307 -7.38 7.15 0.58
C THR A 307 -7.91 6.08 -0.37
N THR A 308 -9.22 5.86 -0.33
CA THR A 308 -9.93 4.88 -1.16
C THR A 308 -10.28 5.42 -2.54
N ALA A 309 -10.14 6.73 -2.77
CA ALA A 309 -10.44 7.38 -4.03
C ALA A 309 -9.63 6.77 -5.18
N THR A 310 -10.24 6.67 -6.36
CA THR A 310 -9.62 6.04 -7.54
C THR A 310 -8.33 6.73 -8.00
N ASN A 311 -8.23 8.04 -7.81
CA ASN A 311 -7.06 8.86 -8.12
C ASN A 311 -6.21 9.18 -6.87
N ALA A 312 -6.43 8.49 -5.75
CA ALA A 312 -5.67 8.69 -4.54
C ALA A 312 -4.17 8.48 -4.78
N GLU A 313 -3.37 9.30 -4.12
CA GLU A 313 -1.92 9.18 -4.14
C GLU A 313 -1.45 8.34 -2.95
N ILE A 314 -0.28 7.71 -3.09
CA ILE A 314 0.47 7.15 -1.96
C ILE A 314 1.26 8.30 -1.33
N ASP A 315 0.94 8.63 -0.08
CA ASP A 315 1.59 9.71 0.67
C ASP A 315 2.55 9.15 1.72
N MET A 316 3.85 9.30 1.45
CA MET A 316 4.95 8.93 2.35
C MET A 316 5.25 10.01 3.40
N PHE A 317 4.59 11.16 3.32
CA PHE A 317 4.85 12.36 4.13
C PHE A 317 3.77 12.64 5.16
N LYS A 318 2.72 11.82 5.17
CA LYS A 318 1.63 11.84 6.14
C LYS A 318 1.61 10.53 6.93
N ASN A 319 1.59 10.65 8.25
CA ASN A 319 1.48 9.49 9.13
C ASN A 319 0.06 8.89 9.02
N ASN A 320 -0.01 7.57 8.84
CA ASN A 320 -1.27 6.84 8.75
C ASN A 320 -1.88 6.49 10.11
N GLY A 321 -1.12 6.59 11.21
CA GLY A 321 -1.60 6.38 12.57
C GLY A 321 -1.43 4.97 13.13
N ASP A 322 -0.49 4.17 12.62
CA ASP A 322 -0.21 2.77 12.98
C ASP A 322 0.24 2.51 14.44
N GLY A 323 0.05 3.48 15.33
CA GLY A 323 0.46 3.40 16.74
C GLY A 323 1.81 4.04 17.03
N THR A 324 2.44 4.69 16.05
CA THR A 324 3.58 5.60 16.26
C THR A 324 3.27 7.00 15.70
N SER A 325 3.97 8.02 16.19
CA SER A 325 3.82 9.41 15.70
C SER A 325 4.71 9.74 14.50
N VAL A 326 5.55 8.79 14.07
CA VAL A 326 6.54 8.97 13.00
C VAL A 326 5.99 8.56 11.64
N LEU A 327 6.69 8.97 10.57
CA LEU A 327 6.46 8.40 9.24
C LEU A 327 7.09 7.00 9.18
N GLY A 328 6.26 5.96 9.30
CA GLY A 328 6.66 4.56 9.28
C GLY A 328 6.39 3.88 7.94
N ILE A 329 7.33 3.05 7.49
CA ILE A 329 7.09 2.10 6.39
C ILE A 329 7.73 0.76 6.66
N ASP A 330 7.00 -0.31 6.42
CA ASP A 330 7.51 -1.67 6.49
C ASP A 330 7.95 -2.21 5.11
N CYS A 331 8.52 -3.41 5.14
CA CYS A 331 9.01 -4.08 3.95
C CYS A 331 7.93 -4.28 2.88
N SER A 332 6.72 -4.66 3.28
CA SER A 332 5.61 -4.94 2.37
C SER A 332 4.97 -3.68 1.79
N GLY A 333 4.87 -2.60 2.58
CA GLY A 333 4.42 -1.30 2.12
C GLY A 333 5.36 -0.73 1.07
N TYR A 334 6.68 -0.90 1.23
CA TYR A 334 7.65 -0.51 0.21
C TYR A 334 7.52 -1.33 -1.07
N VAL A 335 7.43 -2.67 -0.98
CA VAL A 335 7.29 -3.53 -2.16
C VAL A 335 5.99 -3.23 -2.90
N PHE A 336 4.87 -3.08 -2.19
CA PHE A 336 3.60 -2.67 -2.80
C PHE A 336 3.74 -1.32 -3.50
N THR A 337 4.28 -0.31 -2.82
CA THR A 337 4.47 1.04 -3.41
C THR A 337 5.30 0.96 -4.68
N SER A 338 6.39 0.18 -4.66
CA SER A 338 7.27 -0.01 -5.83
C SER A 338 6.52 -0.58 -7.04
N MET A 339 5.59 -1.52 -6.81
CA MET A 339 4.79 -2.12 -7.87
C MET A 339 3.70 -1.15 -8.35
N ALA A 340 2.99 -0.52 -7.40
CA ALA A 340 1.86 0.34 -7.70
C ALA A 340 2.26 1.59 -8.49
N THR A 341 3.40 2.20 -8.15
CA THR A 341 3.94 3.37 -8.85
C THR A 341 4.47 3.06 -10.24
N ALA A 342 4.69 1.79 -10.56
CA ALA A 342 5.02 1.31 -11.89
C ALA A 342 3.80 0.82 -12.69
N GLY A 343 2.59 0.87 -12.12
CA GLY A 343 1.37 0.34 -12.76
C GLY A 343 1.31 -1.18 -12.79
N LEU A 344 2.00 -1.85 -11.87
CA LEU A 344 2.01 -3.31 -11.73
C LEU A 344 0.94 -3.74 -10.72
N ARG A 345 -0.08 -4.46 -11.18
CA ARG A 345 -1.11 -5.03 -10.30
C ARG A 345 -0.54 -6.21 -9.53
N LEU A 346 -1.00 -6.40 -8.31
CA LEU A 346 -0.71 -7.63 -7.57
C LEU A 346 -1.77 -8.73 -7.83
N LYS A 347 -2.98 -8.32 -8.23
CA LYS A 347 -4.11 -9.20 -8.56
C LYS A 347 -4.70 -8.81 -9.91
N SER A 348 -4.88 -9.81 -10.78
CA SER A 348 -5.49 -9.63 -12.10
C SER A 348 -6.97 -9.24 -11.98
N GLY A 349 -7.46 -8.45 -12.93
CA GLY A 349 -8.88 -8.08 -13.01
C GLY A 349 -9.40 -7.13 -11.93
N ARG A 350 -8.54 -6.64 -11.02
CA ARG A 350 -8.89 -5.64 -10.01
C ARG A 350 -8.22 -4.30 -10.33
N ALA A 351 -8.92 -3.20 -10.05
CA ALA A 351 -8.31 -1.87 -10.11
C ALA A 351 -7.15 -1.77 -9.10
N LEU A 352 -6.06 -1.12 -9.51
CA LEU A 352 -4.92 -0.86 -8.63
C LEU A 352 -5.24 0.42 -7.83
N LYS A 353 -5.37 0.32 -6.51
CA LYS A 353 -5.67 1.47 -5.63
C LYS A 353 -4.52 1.78 -4.68
N ALA A 354 -4.32 3.05 -4.34
CA ALA A 354 -3.33 3.45 -3.32
C ALA A 354 -3.57 2.76 -1.96
N SER A 355 -4.84 2.62 -1.58
CA SER A 355 -5.28 1.94 -0.36
C SER A 355 -4.93 0.45 -0.29
N ASP A 356 -4.61 -0.22 -1.41
CA ASP A 356 -4.17 -1.62 -1.39
C ASP A 356 -2.79 -1.77 -0.68
N ALA A 357 -2.10 -0.66 -0.34
CA ALA A 357 -0.91 -0.66 0.50
C ALA A 357 -1.12 -1.31 1.86
N TRP A 358 -2.34 -1.25 2.43
CA TRP A 358 -2.66 -1.86 3.72
C TRP A 358 -3.00 -3.34 3.63
N ALA A 359 -3.23 -3.85 2.43
CA ALA A 359 -3.85 -5.15 2.23
C ALA A 359 -2.84 -6.31 2.28
N TRP A 360 -1.61 -6.07 1.84
CA TRP A 360 -0.64 -7.13 1.59
C TRP A 360 0.48 -7.14 2.62
N GLY A 361 0.51 -8.17 3.48
CA GLY A 361 1.65 -8.46 4.35
C GLY A 361 2.75 -9.27 3.63
N SER A 362 3.95 -9.35 4.23
CA SER A 362 5.07 -10.14 3.68
C SER A 362 4.74 -11.62 3.46
N SER A 363 3.92 -12.22 4.32
CA SER A 363 3.43 -13.60 4.19
C SER A 363 2.67 -13.84 2.88
N SER A 364 1.96 -12.84 2.37
CA SER A 364 1.20 -12.92 1.12
C SER A 364 2.09 -13.34 -0.04
N TYR A 365 3.33 -12.83 -0.07
CA TYR A 365 4.32 -13.05 -1.12
C TYR A 365 5.01 -14.42 -1.04
N VAL A 366 4.86 -15.18 0.05
CA VAL A 366 5.45 -16.51 0.19
C VAL A 366 4.69 -17.51 -0.70
N GLU A 367 3.36 -17.48 -0.69
CA GLU A 367 2.50 -18.32 -1.54
C GLU A 367 1.57 -17.44 -2.39
N PRO A 368 2.12 -16.64 -3.33
CA PRO A 368 1.38 -15.52 -3.89
C PRO A 368 0.07 -15.92 -4.55
N GLN A 369 0.07 -16.98 -5.38
CA GLN A 369 -1.16 -17.37 -6.08
C GLN A 369 -2.23 -17.92 -5.11
N ASN A 370 -1.83 -18.64 -4.07
CA ASN A 370 -2.75 -19.16 -3.06
C ASN A 370 -3.29 -18.02 -2.18
N ASN A 371 -2.53 -16.95 -2.01
CA ASN A 371 -2.87 -15.78 -1.21
C ASN A 371 -3.53 -14.65 -2.03
N GLY A 372 -3.99 -14.91 -3.25
CA GLY A 372 -4.71 -13.91 -4.07
C GLY A 372 -3.83 -12.97 -4.89
N LEU A 373 -2.50 -13.03 -4.78
CA LEU A 373 -1.53 -12.29 -5.60
C LEU A 373 -1.36 -12.94 -6.99
N THR A 374 -2.43 -12.98 -7.76
CA THR A 374 -2.49 -13.72 -9.04
C THR A 374 -1.59 -13.15 -10.14
N CYS A 375 -1.00 -11.97 -9.95
CA CYS A 375 -0.05 -11.37 -10.89
C CYS A 375 1.43 -11.68 -10.59
N LEU A 376 1.70 -12.47 -9.55
CA LEU A 376 3.04 -12.95 -9.22
C LEU A 376 3.16 -14.45 -9.48
N ASN A 377 4.34 -14.86 -9.97
CA ASN A 377 4.70 -16.26 -10.17
C ASN A 377 5.96 -16.63 -9.41
N LYS A 378 5.96 -17.77 -8.72
CA LYS A 378 7.20 -18.40 -8.24
C LYS A 378 8.13 -18.69 -9.41
N ILE A 379 9.40 -18.36 -9.23
CA ILE A 379 10.41 -18.46 -10.29
C ILE A 379 11.06 -19.84 -10.25
N SER A 380 11.13 -20.49 -11.41
CA SER A 380 11.97 -21.67 -11.63
C SER A 380 13.39 -21.26 -12.02
N VAL A 381 14.37 -22.00 -11.53
CA VAL A 381 15.78 -21.90 -11.91
C VAL A 381 16.12 -22.99 -12.91
N SER A 382 16.83 -22.62 -13.96
CA SER A 382 17.29 -23.52 -15.03
C SER A 382 18.76 -23.22 -15.33
N PRO A 383 19.44 -23.96 -16.23
CA PRO A 383 20.81 -23.63 -16.63
C PRO A 383 20.97 -22.21 -17.19
N THR A 384 19.89 -21.62 -17.74
CA THR A 384 19.90 -20.30 -18.41
C THR A 384 19.06 -19.25 -17.68
N THR A 385 18.34 -19.63 -16.63
CA THR A 385 17.42 -18.75 -15.90
C THR A 385 17.71 -18.80 -14.41
N THR A 386 17.89 -17.63 -13.82
CA THR A 386 18.11 -17.43 -12.39
C THR A 386 17.34 -16.20 -11.91
N MET A 387 17.60 -15.78 -10.68
CA MET A 387 17.16 -14.52 -10.11
C MET A 387 17.56 -13.34 -11.00
N LYS A 388 16.65 -12.39 -11.18
CA LYS A 388 16.85 -11.16 -11.96
C LYS A 388 16.51 -9.94 -11.10
N ALA A 389 16.97 -8.79 -11.57
CA ALA A 389 16.45 -7.53 -11.09
C ALA A 389 14.92 -7.50 -11.25
N GLY A 390 14.22 -6.94 -10.27
CA GLY A 390 12.77 -6.87 -10.21
C GLY A 390 12.07 -8.08 -9.57
N ASP A 391 12.82 -9.14 -9.24
CA ASP A 391 12.30 -10.26 -8.47
C ASP A 391 12.02 -9.84 -7.02
N ILE A 392 11.00 -10.45 -6.42
CA ILE A 392 10.63 -10.26 -5.02
C ILE A 392 11.06 -11.50 -4.25
N VAL A 393 11.76 -11.32 -3.14
CA VAL A 393 12.11 -12.40 -2.22
C VAL A 393 11.33 -12.24 -0.94
N ALA A 394 10.59 -13.27 -0.55
CA ALA A 394 9.68 -13.24 0.59
C ALA A 394 9.94 -14.39 1.55
N VAL A 395 9.88 -14.11 2.85
CA VAL A 395 9.76 -15.07 3.94
C VAL A 395 8.65 -14.61 4.87
N TYR A 396 8.18 -15.48 5.75
CA TYR A 396 7.26 -15.06 6.81
C TYR A 396 7.89 -14.00 7.71
N GLY A 397 7.37 -12.77 7.61
CA GLY A 397 7.80 -11.60 8.38
C GLY A 397 8.74 -10.65 7.64
N HIS A 398 9.19 -10.95 6.42
CA HIS A 398 10.03 -10.03 5.64
C HIS A 398 9.90 -10.22 4.13
N VAL A 399 9.89 -9.14 3.38
CA VAL A 399 9.88 -9.16 1.90
C VAL A 399 10.83 -8.10 1.35
N LEU A 400 11.49 -8.37 0.22
CA LEU A 400 12.40 -7.43 -0.41
C LEU A 400 12.31 -7.53 -1.93
N LEU A 401 12.74 -6.46 -2.60
CA LEU A 401 12.87 -6.39 -4.05
C LEU A 401 14.35 -6.52 -4.42
N ILE A 402 14.68 -7.26 -5.48
CA ILE A 402 16.02 -7.31 -6.05
C ILE A 402 16.19 -6.10 -6.96
N ASP A 403 17.03 -5.13 -6.59
CA ASP A 403 17.27 -3.93 -7.39
C ASP A 403 18.20 -4.19 -8.57
N LYS A 404 19.30 -4.90 -8.29
CA LYS A 404 20.38 -5.15 -9.25
C LYS A 404 20.95 -6.53 -9.03
N VAL A 405 21.29 -7.20 -10.13
CA VAL A 405 21.97 -8.48 -10.14
C VAL A 405 23.31 -8.33 -10.86
N GLY A 406 24.37 -8.88 -10.28
CA GLY A 406 25.67 -8.99 -10.94
C GLY A 406 25.69 -10.11 -11.98
N ALA A 407 26.85 -10.30 -12.62
CA ALA A 407 27.02 -11.32 -13.66
C ALA A 407 26.95 -12.76 -13.11
N ASP A 408 27.27 -12.93 -11.83
CA ASP A 408 27.17 -14.21 -11.12
C ASP A 408 26.51 -14.00 -9.75
N PRO A 409 25.17 -13.84 -9.69
CA PRO A 409 24.48 -13.39 -8.47
C PRO A 409 24.71 -14.27 -7.25
N PHE A 410 25.08 -15.54 -7.46
CA PHE A 410 25.29 -16.53 -6.41
C PHE A 410 26.71 -17.10 -6.37
N GLY A 411 27.66 -16.59 -7.17
CA GLY A 411 29.05 -17.10 -7.20
C GLY A 411 29.22 -18.51 -7.79
N ILE A 412 28.27 -18.97 -8.62
CA ILE A 412 28.16 -20.33 -9.16
C ILE A 412 29.25 -20.63 -10.21
N ASN A 413 29.81 -19.60 -10.85
CA ASN A 413 30.85 -19.79 -11.86
C ASN A 413 32.15 -20.34 -11.27
N SER A 414 32.39 -20.08 -9.99
CA SER A 414 33.54 -20.62 -9.25
C SER A 414 33.42 -22.10 -8.86
N VAL A 415 32.21 -22.66 -8.94
CA VAL A 415 31.90 -24.04 -8.55
C VAL A 415 32.29 -25.00 -9.67
N LYS A 416 33.04 -26.06 -9.34
CA LYS A 416 33.62 -27.00 -10.32
C LYS A 416 32.88 -28.32 -10.43
N SER A 417 32.08 -28.68 -9.43
CA SER A 417 31.32 -29.92 -9.40
C SER A 417 29.98 -29.76 -8.67
N GLU A 418 29.05 -30.68 -8.92
CA GLU A 418 27.75 -30.72 -8.24
C GLU A 418 27.88 -30.79 -6.71
N SER A 419 28.88 -31.54 -6.21
CA SER A 419 29.09 -31.71 -4.77
C SER A 419 29.57 -30.43 -4.06
N GLU A 420 30.07 -29.45 -4.81
CA GLU A 420 30.46 -28.15 -4.27
C GLU A 420 29.27 -27.17 -4.18
N CYS A 421 28.11 -27.46 -4.80
CA CYS A 421 26.95 -26.58 -4.75
C CYS A 421 26.44 -26.35 -3.31
N SER A 422 26.60 -27.32 -2.41
CA SER A 422 26.22 -27.19 -0.99
C SER A 422 27.13 -26.28 -0.18
N LYS A 423 28.28 -25.87 -0.74
CA LYS A 423 29.26 -24.97 -0.10
C LYS A 423 29.04 -23.50 -0.47
N LEU A 424 28.05 -23.19 -1.31
CA LEU A 424 27.71 -21.81 -1.65
C LEU A 424 27.15 -21.08 -0.43
N THR A 425 27.75 -19.94 -0.14
CA THR A 425 27.40 -19.09 0.99
C THR A 425 27.17 -17.65 0.52
N SER A 426 26.41 -16.90 1.32
CA SER A 426 25.97 -15.54 1.01
C SER A 426 27.09 -14.50 0.89
N ASP A 427 28.29 -14.78 1.38
CA ASP A 427 29.49 -13.92 1.23
C ASP A 427 29.88 -13.68 -0.24
N ARG A 428 29.52 -14.60 -1.13
CA ARG A 428 29.79 -14.51 -2.58
C ARG A 428 28.64 -13.91 -3.39
N PHE A 429 27.54 -13.54 -2.74
CA PHE A 429 26.37 -13.06 -3.46
C PHE A 429 26.61 -11.67 -4.02
N ASP A 430 26.35 -11.52 -5.32
CA ASP A 430 26.57 -10.29 -6.07
C ASP A 430 25.22 -9.76 -6.58
N PHE A 431 24.44 -9.21 -5.65
CA PHE A 431 23.20 -8.50 -5.96
C PHE A 431 22.87 -7.49 -4.86
N VAL A 432 21.99 -6.56 -5.19
CA VAL A 432 21.51 -5.51 -4.28
C VAL A 432 20.05 -5.76 -3.97
N VAL A 433 19.70 -5.70 -2.68
CA VAL A 433 18.32 -5.74 -2.22
C VAL A 433 17.82 -4.33 -1.93
N ALA A 434 16.56 -4.05 -2.28
CA ALA A 434 15.82 -2.87 -1.89
C ALA A 434 14.73 -3.27 -0.89
N GLN A 435 14.67 -2.61 0.25
CA GLN A 435 13.79 -3.00 1.36
C GLN A 435 13.49 -1.83 2.30
N SER A 436 12.54 -2.04 3.20
CA SER A 436 12.46 -1.31 4.48
C SER A 436 12.52 -2.33 5.61
N SER A 437 13.47 -2.19 6.54
CA SER A 437 13.77 -3.22 7.53
C SER A 437 14.44 -2.61 8.78
N PRO A 438 14.57 -3.35 9.91
CA PRO A 438 15.24 -2.85 11.10
C PRO A 438 16.77 -2.72 10.93
N ASN A 439 17.32 -3.05 9.75
CA ASN A 439 18.74 -2.93 9.47
C ASN A 439 19.21 -1.48 9.56
N LYS A 440 20.48 -1.32 9.93
CA LYS A 440 21.08 -0.01 10.22
C LYS A 440 20.18 0.83 11.11
N GLU A 441 19.72 0.24 12.23
CA GLU A 441 18.84 0.86 13.24
C GLU A 441 17.53 1.46 12.69
N GLY A 442 17.00 0.91 11.59
CA GLY A 442 15.68 1.27 11.08
C GLY A 442 15.65 2.57 10.26
N ILE A 443 16.64 2.78 9.40
CA ILE A 443 16.78 3.96 8.52
C ILE A 443 15.61 4.22 7.54
N GLY A 444 14.62 3.33 7.48
CA GLY A 444 13.54 3.36 6.49
C GLY A 444 13.92 2.56 5.25
N ILE A 445 13.54 3.09 4.08
CA ILE A 445 13.81 2.43 2.81
C ILE A 445 15.30 2.49 2.50
N ASN A 446 15.90 1.39 2.05
CA ASN A 446 17.32 1.34 1.74
C ASN A 446 17.65 0.32 0.64
N TYR A 447 18.78 0.57 -0.04
CA TYR A 447 19.46 -0.40 -0.88
C TYR A 447 20.66 -0.98 -0.13
N TYR A 448 20.80 -2.30 -0.10
CA TYR A 448 21.85 -2.99 0.66
C TYR A 448 22.49 -4.08 -0.20
N GLN A 449 23.83 -4.14 -0.21
CA GLN A 449 24.58 -5.27 -0.76
C GLN A 449 24.16 -6.58 -0.08
N ALA A 450 23.75 -7.58 -0.86
CA ALA A 450 23.20 -8.82 -0.32
C ALA A 450 24.18 -9.56 0.61
N ARG A 451 25.46 -9.66 0.23
CA ARG A 451 26.50 -10.30 1.04
C ARG A 451 26.65 -9.71 2.45
N ASP A 452 26.37 -8.41 2.61
CA ASP A 452 26.48 -7.70 3.88
C ASP A 452 25.14 -7.67 4.63
N TYR A 453 24.03 -7.69 3.90
CA TYR A 453 22.68 -7.76 4.46
C TYR A 453 22.34 -9.13 5.03
N LEU A 454 22.56 -10.21 4.27
CA LEU A 454 22.05 -11.54 4.64
C LEU A 454 22.54 -12.06 6.00
N PRO A 455 23.79 -11.81 6.46
CA PRO A 455 24.21 -12.16 7.80
C PRO A 455 23.34 -11.58 8.93
N THR A 456 22.59 -10.50 8.66
CA THR A 456 21.69 -9.86 9.62
C THR A 456 20.27 -10.44 9.62
N SER A 457 19.94 -11.33 8.68
CA SER A 457 18.60 -11.92 8.49
C SER A 457 18.70 -13.42 8.25
N SER A 458 18.68 -14.20 9.34
CA SER A 458 18.90 -15.66 9.31
C SER A 458 17.94 -16.41 8.36
N LYS A 459 16.65 -16.04 8.33
CA LYS A 459 15.65 -16.65 7.44
C LYS A 459 15.95 -16.37 5.96
N MET A 460 16.23 -15.10 5.61
CA MET A 460 16.57 -14.71 4.24
C MET A 460 17.88 -15.36 3.79
N LYS A 461 18.91 -15.36 4.65
CA LYS A 461 20.19 -16.01 4.38
C LYS A 461 20.00 -17.48 4.05
N THR A 462 19.37 -18.23 4.96
CA THR A 462 19.18 -19.68 4.81
C THR A 462 18.38 -20.01 3.54
N GLY A 463 17.29 -19.28 3.30
CA GLY A 463 16.46 -19.52 2.11
C GLY A 463 17.17 -19.18 0.80
N LEU A 464 17.94 -18.08 0.74
CA LEU A 464 18.66 -17.69 -0.48
C LEU A 464 19.91 -18.54 -0.72
N GLU A 465 20.61 -19.00 0.32
CA GLU A 465 21.67 -20.02 0.19
C GLU A 465 21.10 -21.34 -0.35
N LYS A 466 19.91 -21.73 0.09
CA LYS A 466 19.22 -22.89 -0.48
C LYS A 466 18.76 -22.65 -1.93
N TYR A 467 18.32 -21.45 -2.28
CA TYR A 467 17.98 -21.09 -3.66
C TYR A 467 19.22 -21.11 -4.57
N ALA A 468 20.35 -20.58 -4.10
CA ALA A 468 21.65 -20.65 -4.77
C ALA A 468 22.10 -22.09 -5.01
N TYR A 469 21.91 -22.97 -4.02
CA TYR A 469 22.17 -24.41 -4.17
C TYR A 469 21.38 -25.01 -5.35
N TYR A 470 20.07 -24.76 -5.46
CA TYR A 470 19.28 -25.27 -6.60
C TYR A 470 19.64 -24.65 -7.94
N THR A 471 20.04 -23.37 -7.95
CA THR A 471 20.57 -22.72 -9.15
C THR A 471 21.90 -23.34 -9.58
N CYS A 472 22.74 -23.74 -8.62
CA CYS A 472 23.98 -24.45 -8.92
C CYS A 472 23.70 -25.86 -9.44
N LEU A 473 22.75 -26.59 -8.84
CA LEU A 473 22.34 -27.90 -9.34
C LEU A 473 21.78 -27.84 -10.76
N SER A 474 21.02 -26.79 -11.12
CA SER A 474 20.49 -26.64 -12.49
C SER A 474 21.62 -26.59 -13.52
N LYS A 475 22.71 -25.88 -13.22
CA LYS A 475 23.92 -25.81 -14.06
C LYS A 475 24.53 -27.19 -14.32
N PHE A 476 24.74 -28.00 -13.29
CA PHE A 476 25.43 -29.30 -13.44
C PHE A 476 24.52 -30.41 -13.98
N ASN A 477 23.24 -30.40 -13.58
CA ASN A 477 22.33 -31.49 -13.91
C ASN A 477 21.51 -31.24 -15.18
N GLY A 478 21.58 -30.03 -15.76
CA GLY A 478 20.77 -29.64 -16.93
C GLY A 478 19.27 -29.62 -16.64
N LYS A 479 18.86 -29.59 -15.36
CA LYS A 479 17.47 -29.68 -14.92
C LYS A 479 16.92 -28.32 -14.51
N THR A 480 15.61 -28.16 -14.66
CA THR A 480 14.87 -27.03 -14.10
C THR A 480 14.34 -27.39 -12.72
N TYR A 481 14.51 -26.50 -11.76
CA TYR A 481 13.98 -26.63 -10.41
C TYR A 481 13.05 -25.46 -10.13
N THR A 482 11.96 -25.69 -9.40
CA THR A 482 11.19 -24.61 -8.76
C THR A 482 11.48 -24.73 -7.26
N PRO A 483 12.48 -23.99 -6.73
CA PRO A 483 12.88 -24.15 -5.35
C PRO A 483 11.69 -23.89 -4.41
N ASN A 484 11.20 -24.95 -3.79
CA ASN A 484 10.23 -24.86 -2.70
C ASN A 484 11.00 -25.04 -1.40
N VAL A 485 11.46 -23.94 -0.82
CA VAL A 485 12.25 -23.97 0.41
C VAL A 485 11.37 -23.80 1.66
N GLY A 486 10.04 -23.92 1.51
CA GLY A 486 8.99 -23.91 2.53
C GLY A 486 8.81 -22.60 3.31
N THR A 487 9.88 -21.84 3.42
CA THR A 487 10.02 -20.63 4.26
C THR A 487 10.42 -19.41 3.46
N LEU A 488 10.86 -19.60 2.21
CA LEU A 488 11.24 -18.55 1.28
C LEU A 488 10.65 -18.81 -0.11
N SER A 489 10.25 -17.72 -0.76
CA SER A 489 9.86 -17.72 -2.17
C SER A 489 10.57 -16.60 -2.90
N VAL A 490 11.01 -16.90 -4.12
CA VAL A 490 11.42 -15.90 -5.10
C VAL A 490 10.34 -15.84 -6.16
N VAL A 491 9.72 -14.68 -6.30
CA VAL A 491 8.55 -14.47 -7.16
C VAL A 491 8.79 -13.31 -8.12
N ARG A 492 8.19 -13.39 -9.31
CA ARG A 492 8.31 -12.38 -10.36
C ARG A 492 6.92 -11.95 -10.82
N HIS A 493 6.75 -10.66 -11.05
CA HIS A 493 5.55 -10.13 -11.65
C HIS A 493 5.39 -10.61 -13.11
N LYS A 494 4.17 -10.99 -13.50
CA LYS A 494 3.89 -11.59 -14.81
C LYS A 494 4.10 -10.62 -15.98
N GLY A 495 3.84 -9.33 -15.77
CA GLY A 495 3.94 -8.30 -16.81
C GLY A 495 2.92 -8.45 -17.94
N THR A 496 1.89 -9.26 -17.74
CA THR A 496 0.78 -9.47 -18.68
C THR A 496 -0.22 -8.31 -18.61
N ALA A 497 -0.97 -8.07 -19.68
CA ALA A 497 -1.88 -6.92 -19.77
C ALA A 497 -2.93 -6.87 -18.65
N ASP A 498 -3.46 -8.02 -18.22
CA ASP A 498 -4.39 -8.14 -17.08
C ASP A 498 -3.75 -7.78 -15.73
N CYS A 499 -2.43 -7.81 -15.66
CA CYS A 499 -1.59 -7.45 -14.53
C CYS A 499 -0.97 -6.06 -14.64
N MET A 500 -1.35 -5.28 -15.65
CA MET A 500 -0.98 -3.87 -15.77
C MET A 500 -2.18 -2.98 -15.47
N ALA A 501 -1.93 -1.77 -14.97
CA ALA A 501 -2.93 -0.74 -14.72
C ALA A 501 -2.31 0.66 -14.95
N PRO A 502 -3.14 1.72 -15.04
CA PRO A 502 -2.65 3.05 -14.72
C PRO A 502 -1.93 3.02 -13.36
N ARG A 503 -0.77 3.68 -13.29
CA ARG A 503 0.00 3.71 -12.05
C ARG A 503 -0.72 4.49 -10.97
N VAL A 504 -0.37 4.18 -9.73
CA VAL A 504 -0.70 5.03 -8.59
C VAL A 504 0.37 6.12 -8.46
N LYS A 505 -0.06 7.37 -8.35
CA LYS A 505 0.85 8.51 -8.14
C LYS A 505 1.34 8.54 -6.71
N MET A 506 2.52 9.08 -6.50
CA MET A 506 2.97 9.43 -5.15
C MET A 506 2.81 10.92 -4.92
N ALA A 507 2.42 11.28 -3.68
CA ALA A 507 2.42 12.66 -3.27
C ALA A 507 3.81 13.27 -3.50
N ARG A 508 3.87 14.50 -4.01
CA ARG A 508 5.11 15.27 -4.20
C ARG A 508 6.17 14.58 -5.08
N GLU A 509 5.79 13.67 -5.97
CA GLU A 509 6.73 13.07 -6.93
C GLU A 509 7.23 14.07 -7.99
N SER A 510 6.56 15.23 -8.15
CA SER A 510 7.04 16.32 -9.01
C SER A 510 8.42 16.83 -8.61
N CYS A 511 8.79 16.71 -7.33
CA CYS A 511 10.08 17.11 -6.78
C CYS A 511 11.28 16.31 -7.30
N ILE A 512 11.05 15.19 -7.98
CA ILE A 512 12.10 14.38 -8.60
C ILE A 512 12.00 14.34 -10.13
N GLN A 513 11.08 15.09 -10.75
CA GLN A 513 10.97 15.11 -12.21
C GLN A 513 12.24 15.69 -12.85
N SER A 514 12.85 16.71 -12.24
CA SER A 514 14.08 17.34 -12.73
C SER A 514 15.32 16.44 -12.71
N CYS A 515 15.24 15.23 -12.13
CA CYS A 515 16.35 14.28 -12.15
C CYS A 515 16.84 14.03 -13.59
N SER A 516 18.16 13.99 -13.77
CA SER A 516 18.75 13.63 -15.08
C SER A 516 18.73 12.12 -15.33
N SER A 517 18.68 11.32 -14.27
CA SER A 517 18.52 9.87 -14.33
C SER A 517 18.13 9.31 -12.97
N LEU A 518 17.41 8.20 -12.98
CA LEU A 518 17.13 7.35 -11.81
C LEU A 518 17.86 6.00 -11.87
N GLN A 519 18.97 5.91 -12.61
CA GLN A 519 19.78 4.69 -12.70
C GLN A 519 20.73 4.51 -11.48
N ARG A 520 21.02 3.24 -11.11
CA ARG A 520 21.96 2.83 -10.03
C ARG A 520 23.07 1.88 -10.50
#